data_AF-A0A418YWK0-F1
#
_entry.id   AF-A0A418YWK0-F1
#
_cell.length_a   1.000
_cell.length_b   1.000
_cell.length_c   1.000
_cell.angle_alpha   90.00
_cell.angle_beta   90.00
_cell.angle_gamma   90.00
#
_symmetry.space_group_name_H-M   'P 1'
#
loop_
_entity.id
_entity.type
_entity.pdbx_description
1 polymer ?
#
loop_
_entity_poly.entity_id
_entity_poly.type
_entity_poly.pdbx_seq_one_letter_code
_entity_poly.pdbx_strand_id
1 'polypeptide(L)'
;MYTRVSTPDQEREGYSIPAQMKLLEDYAALNGIIVASTHVDVETAKKAGRTAFGEMLRHLHRDPDIGILLVEKTDRLYRNLKDWAIIDDLGIEVHFVKEIRRVWVQAVSLALADFGLPASLISALILASRHGDKGVRQNALAEEVGVNPGGMVRILDQAEAANLLERRDSPDDRRIKTIHVMPKGRDLAKKMEKAVTRLRDDLLGDLPSQDIETTTRTLRLFEERIGQFLQQARTGR
;
A
#
# COMPACT_ATOMS: atom_id res chain seq x y z
N MET A 1 -11.81 -2.17 -13.28
CA MET A 1 -12.37 -2.05 -11.92
C MET A 1 -13.45 -3.10 -11.70
N TYR A 2 -13.53 -3.66 -10.50
CA TYR A 2 -14.60 -4.59 -10.14
C TYR A 2 -15.22 -4.22 -8.79
N THR A 3 -16.55 -4.07 -8.77
CA THR A 3 -17.34 -3.73 -7.57
C THR A 3 -18.47 -4.73 -7.36
N ARG A 4 -18.85 -4.93 -6.10
CA ARG A 4 -19.87 -5.93 -5.77
C ARG A 4 -20.63 -5.62 -4.49
N VAL A 5 -21.94 -5.84 -4.49
CA VAL A 5 -22.78 -5.87 -3.27
C VAL A 5 -23.53 -7.20 -3.15
N SER A 6 -23.64 -7.69 -1.91
CA SER A 6 -24.21 -9.01 -1.63
C SER A 6 -25.72 -8.96 -1.31
N THR A 7 -26.21 -7.82 -0.81
CA THR A 7 -27.64 -7.59 -0.51
C THR A 7 -28.01 -6.10 -0.71
N PRO A 8 -29.29 -5.80 -1.01
CA PRO A 8 -29.80 -4.43 -1.07
C PRO A 8 -29.63 -3.65 0.25
N ASP A 9 -29.67 -4.34 1.40
CA ASP A 9 -29.53 -3.71 2.71
C ASP A 9 -28.12 -3.15 2.94
N GLN A 10 -27.08 -3.75 2.34
CA GLN A 10 -25.70 -3.23 2.37
C GLN A 10 -25.54 -1.91 1.60
N GLU A 11 -26.46 -1.54 0.71
CA GLU A 11 -26.43 -0.23 0.04
C GLU A 11 -26.71 0.93 1.01
N ARG A 12 -27.45 0.67 2.11
CA ARG A 12 -27.83 1.69 3.10
C ARG A 12 -26.75 1.93 4.16
N GLU A 13 -25.84 0.99 4.39
CA GLU A 13 -24.75 1.07 5.38
C GLU A 13 -23.45 1.68 4.83
N GLY A 14 -23.48 2.34 3.67
CA GLY A 14 -22.28 2.94 3.05
C GLY A 14 -21.42 1.96 2.26
N TYR A 15 -21.91 0.74 1.97
CA TYR A 15 -21.26 -0.24 1.10
C TYR A 15 -21.87 -0.27 -0.31
N SER A 16 -22.57 0.79 -0.71
CA SER A 16 -23.22 0.90 -2.01
C SER A 16 -22.23 0.81 -3.17
N ILE A 17 -22.69 0.30 -4.32
CA ILE A 17 -21.89 0.30 -5.55
C ILE A 17 -21.36 1.71 -5.89
N PRO A 18 -22.16 2.80 -5.81
CA PRO A 18 -21.65 4.16 -6.01
C PRO A 18 -20.48 4.54 -5.09
N ALA A 19 -20.51 4.14 -3.81
CA ALA A 19 -19.42 4.42 -2.88
C ALA A 19 -18.15 3.62 -3.22
N GLN A 20 -18.30 2.35 -3.62
CA GLN A 20 -17.19 1.53 -4.11
C GLN A 20 -16.59 2.11 -5.39
N MET A 21 -17.44 2.49 -6.35
CA MET A 21 -17.02 3.09 -7.62
C MET A 21 -16.22 4.37 -7.40
N LYS A 22 -16.78 5.32 -6.63
CA LYS A 22 -16.08 6.56 -6.28
C LYS A 22 -14.73 6.30 -5.62
N LEU A 23 -14.67 5.34 -4.70
CA LEU A 23 -13.44 4.99 -4.00
C LEU A 23 -12.36 4.44 -4.95
N LEU A 24 -12.75 3.60 -5.90
CA LEU A 24 -11.83 3.01 -6.88
C LEU A 24 -11.43 4.03 -7.95
N GLU A 25 -12.32 4.93 -8.36
CA GLU A 25 -12.04 6.04 -9.28
C GLU A 25 -11.08 7.05 -8.66
N ASP A 26 -11.33 7.48 -7.41
CA ASP A 26 -10.43 8.38 -6.66
C ASP A 26 -9.03 7.76 -6.54
N TYR A 27 -8.95 6.46 -6.26
CA TYR A 27 -7.68 5.73 -6.21
C TYR A 27 -7.00 5.65 -7.58
N ALA A 28 -7.74 5.35 -8.65
CA ALA A 28 -7.19 5.28 -10.00
C ALA A 28 -6.60 6.63 -10.42
N ALA A 29 -7.34 7.72 -10.20
CA ALA A 29 -6.90 9.09 -10.51
C ALA A 29 -5.62 9.47 -9.76
N LEU A 30 -5.54 9.18 -8.46
CA LEU A 30 -4.35 9.46 -7.64
C LEU A 30 -3.11 8.70 -8.08
N ASN A 31 -3.28 7.51 -8.65
CA ASN A 31 -2.17 6.65 -9.08
C ASN A 31 -1.90 6.71 -10.59
N GLY A 32 -2.57 7.61 -11.33
CA GLY A 32 -2.42 7.73 -12.78
C GLY A 32 -2.88 6.49 -13.56
N ILE A 33 -3.78 5.70 -12.98
CA ILE A 33 -4.33 4.49 -13.60
C ILE A 33 -5.52 4.90 -14.48
N ILE A 34 -5.46 4.55 -15.77
CA ILE A 34 -6.57 4.76 -16.69
C ILE A 34 -7.55 3.59 -16.56
N VAL A 35 -8.80 3.89 -16.23
CA VAL A 35 -9.84 2.86 -16.09
C VAL A 35 -10.32 2.43 -17.48
N ALA A 36 -9.84 1.27 -17.94
CA ALA A 36 -10.26 0.69 -19.23
C ALA A 36 -11.70 0.15 -19.21
N SER A 37 -12.14 -0.40 -18.09
CA SER A 37 -13.49 -0.93 -17.92
C SER A 37 -13.90 -1.08 -16.46
N THR A 38 -15.21 -1.17 -16.25
CA THR A 38 -15.86 -1.36 -14.95
C THR A 38 -16.83 -2.52 -15.02
N HIS A 39 -16.74 -3.42 -14.04
CA HIS A 39 -17.61 -4.57 -13.89
C HIS A 39 -18.29 -4.53 -12.52
N VAL A 40 -19.61 -4.76 -12.49
CA VAL A 40 -20.45 -4.59 -11.30
C VAL A 40 -21.33 -5.81 -11.12
N ASP A 41 -21.19 -6.51 -9.99
CA ASP A 41 -22.11 -7.57 -9.59
C ASP A 41 -23.02 -7.12 -8.44
N VAL A 42 -24.34 -7.20 -8.65
CA VAL A 42 -25.36 -6.95 -7.62
C VAL A 42 -26.07 -8.26 -7.33
N GLU A 43 -25.85 -8.82 -6.14
CA GLU A 43 -26.62 -9.99 -5.70
C GLU A 43 -27.93 -9.57 -5.05
N THR A 44 -29.01 -10.27 -5.43
CA THR A 44 -30.30 -10.19 -4.75
C THR A 44 -30.63 -11.56 -4.19
N ALA A 45 -31.48 -11.62 -3.16
CA ALA A 45 -31.96 -12.87 -2.58
C ALA A 45 -32.63 -13.84 -3.58
N LYS A 46 -32.88 -13.40 -4.83
CA LYS A 46 -33.58 -14.15 -5.88
C LYS A 46 -32.73 -14.50 -7.10
N LYS A 47 -31.54 -13.92 -7.28
CA LYS A 47 -30.63 -14.20 -8.42
C LYS A 47 -29.17 -14.17 -7.96
N ALA A 48 -28.48 -15.30 -8.09
CA ALA A 48 -27.03 -15.38 -7.92
C ALA A 48 -26.35 -14.69 -9.12
N GLY A 49 -25.66 -13.58 -8.87
CA GLY A 49 -25.01 -12.75 -9.89
C GLY A 49 -23.50 -12.72 -9.69
N ARG A 50 -22.77 -13.43 -10.55
CA ARG A 50 -21.33 -13.24 -10.83
C ARG A 50 -21.05 -13.11 -12.33
N THR A 51 -22.04 -12.62 -13.07
CA THR A 51 -21.92 -12.49 -14.53
C THR A 51 -20.88 -11.44 -14.88
N ALA A 52 -20.82 -10.34 -14.13
CA ALA A 52 -19.85 -9.29 -14.38
C ALA A 52 -18.42 -9.75 -14.04
N PHE A 53 -18.25 -10.60 -13.03
CA PHE A 53 -16.95 -11.25 -12.78
C PHE A 53 -16.48 -12.12 -13.96
N GLY A 54 -17.36 -12.95 -14.53
CA GLY A 54 -17.00 -13.77 -15.69
C GLY A 54 -16.71 -12.95 -16.96
N GLU A 55 -17.40 -11.82 -17.14
CA GLU A 55 -17.10 -10.84 -18.19
C GLU A 55 -15.77 -10.15 -17.99
N MET A 56 -15.47 -9.75 -16.74
CA MET A 56 -14.18 -9.17 -16.37
C MET A 56 -13.03 -10.10 -16.71
N LEU A 57 -13.11 -11.38 -16.34
CA LEU A 57 -12.09 -12.37 -16.66
C LEU A 57 -11.88 -12.51 -18.17
N ARG A 58 -12.97 -12.57 -18.94
CA ARG A 58 -12.89 -12.64 -20.42
C ARG A 58 -12.29 -11.38 -21.02
N HIS A 59 -12.52 -10.22 -20.42
CA HIS A 59 -11.94 -8.97 -20.86
C HIS A 59 -10.43 -8.93 -20.61
N LEU A 60 -10.01 -9.25 -19.38
CA LEU A 60 -8.61 -9.34 -18.98
C LEU A 60 -7.81 -10.37 -19.82
N HIS A 61 -8.46 -11.47 -20.21
CA HIS A 61 -7.82 -12.46 -21.08
C HIS A 61 -7.69 -12.00 -22.55
N ARG A 62 -8.61 -11.15 -23.02
CA ARG A 62 -8.62 -10.68 -24.42
C ARG A 62 -7.68 -9.49 -24.63
N ASP A 63 -7.51 -8.67 -23.61
CA ASP A 63 -6.73 -7.44 -23.68
C ASP A 63 -5.53 -7.51 -22.73
N PRO A 64 -4.35 -7.95 -23.23
CA PRO A 64 -3.15 -8.10 -22.41
C PRO A 64 -2.54 -6.76 -21.98
N ASP A 65 -2.99 -5.63 -22.55
CA ASP A 65 -2.53 -4.30 -22.12
C ASP A 65 -3.15 -3.89 -20.77
N ILE A 66 -4.18 -4.60 -20.29
CA ILE A 66 -4.80 -4.38 -18.98
C ILE A 66 -4.01 -5.12 -17.89
N GLY A 67 -3.07 -4.42 -17.26
CA GLY A 67 -2.22 -5.00 -16.21
C GLY A 67 -2.74 -4.91 -14.77
N ILE A 68 -3.79 -4.12 -14.48
CA ILE A 68 -4.21 -3.81 -13.09
C ILE A 68 -5.71 -4.06 -12.87
N LEU A 69 -6.05 -4.83 -11.84
CA LEU A 69 -7.40 -5.03 -11.34
C LEU A 69 -7.62 -4.31 -10.00
N LEU A 70 -8.42 -3.25 -10.03
CA LEU A 70 -8.84 -2.52 -8.83
C LEU A 70 -10.09 -3.15 -8.21
N VAL A 71 -10.02 -3.48 -6.92
CA VAL A 71 -11.12 -4.05 -6.14
C VAL A 71 -11.17 -3.42 -4.75
N GLU A 72 -12.37 -3.22 -4.22
CA GLU A 72 -12.52 -2.66 -2.87
C GLU A 72 -11.75 -3.48 -1.81
N LYS A 73 -11.96 -4.80 -1.72
CA LYS A 73 -11.35 -5.69 -0.71
C LYS A 73 -11.43 -7.16 -1.15
N THR A 74 -10.74 -8.06 -0.44
CA THR A 74 -10.51 -9.47 -0.83
C THR A 74 -11.80 -10.29 -1.00
N ASP A 75 -12.75 -10.19 -0.07
CA ASP A 75 -14.05 -10.89 -0.10
C ASP A 75 -14.98 -10.45 -1.25
N ARG A 76 -14.67 -9.33 -1.91
CA ARG A 76 -15.37 -8.91 -3.13
C ARG A 76 -14.89 -9.71 -4.33
N LEU A 77 -13.59 -10.01 -4.41
CA LEU A 77 -12.96 -10.71 -5.52
C LEU A 77 -13.01 -12.24 -5.37
N TYR A 78 -12.52 -12.77 -4.24
CA TYR A 78 -12.36 -14.20 -4.03
C TYR A 78 -13.52 -14.75 -3.19
N ARG A 79 -14.43 -15.52 -3.81
CA ARG A 79 -15.47 -16.26 -3.05
C ARG A 79 -15.09 -17.69 -2.76
N ASN A 80 -14.14 -18.23 -3.52
CA ASN A 80 -13.65 -19.58 -3.38
C ASN A 80 -12.21 -19.66 -3.89
N LEU A 81 -11.54 -20.78 -3.62
CA LEU A 81 -10.15 -21.01 -4.01
C LEU A 81 -9.95 -21.00 -5.54
N LYS A 82 -10.97 -21.36 -6.32
CA LYS A 82 -10.89 -21.33 -7.79
C LYS A 82 -10.83 -19.90 -8.32
N ASP A 83 -11.55 -18.97 -7.72
CA ASP A 83 -11.49 -17.55 -8.10
C ASP A 83 -10.08 -16.98 -7.89
N TRP A 84 -9.40 -17.41 -6.83
CA TRP A 84 -8.01 -17.01 -6.56
C TRP A 84 -7.05 -17.56 -7.61
N ALA A 85 -7.09 -18.87 -7.88
CA ALA A 85 -6.23 -19.50 -8.86
C ALA A 85 -6.41 -18.92 -10.27
N ILE A 86 -7.65 -18.66 -10.69
CA ILE A 86 -7.95 -18.06 -12.00
C ILE A 86 -7.35 -16.66 -12.12
N ILE A 87 -7.45 -15.84 -11.07
CA ILE A 87 -6.90 -14.48 -11.09
C ILE A 87 -5.37 -14.50 -11.06
N ASP A 88 -4.76 -15.43 -10.34
CA ASP A 88 -3.31 -15.61 -10.27
C ASP A 88 -2.73 -16.04 -11.64
N ASP A 89 -3.39 -16.99 -12.31
CA ASP A 89 -3.02 -17.49 -13.64
C ASP A 89 -3.08 -16.41 -14.74
N LEU A 90 -3.83 -15.31 -14.52
CA LEU A 90 -3.89 -14.19 -15.46
C LEU A 90 -2.63 -13.31 -15.43
N GLY A 91 -1.78 -13.42 -14.39
CA GLY A 91 -0.55 -12.63 -14.28
C GLY A 91 -0.77 -11.12 -14.14
N ILE A 92 -1.97 -10.70 -13.69
CA ILE A 92 -2.35 -9.30 -13.49
C ILE A 92 -2.06 -8.84 -12.06
N GLU A 93 -1.77 -7.55 -11.89
CA GLU A 93 -1.63 -6.94 -10.57
C GLU A 93 -3.01 -6.65 -9.96
N VAL A 94 -3.24 -7.01 -8.69
CA VAL A 94 -4.52 -6.77 -8.00
C VAL A 94 -4.32 -5.76 -6.86
N HIS A 95 -5.09 -4.68 -6.87
CA HIS A 95 -5.07 -3.67 -5.80
C HIS A 95 -6.34 -3.77 -4.96
N PHE A 96 -6.17 -4.16 -3.68
CA PHE A 96 -7.24 -4.12 -2.68
C PHE A 96 -7.24 -2.78 -1.96
N VAL A 97 -8.18 -1.93 -2.35
CA VAL A 97 -8.09 -0.52 -2.00
C VAL A 97 -8.39 -0.33 -0.49
N LYS A 98 -9.29 -1.08 0.15
CA LYS A 98 -9.67 -0.95 1.59
C LYS A 98 -8.76 -1.67 2.60
N GLU A 99 -7.76 -2.45 2.19
CA GLU A 99 -6.89 -3.16 3.14
C GLU A 99 -6.11 -2.14 4.00
N ILE A 100 -6.07 -2.36 5.32
CA ILE A 100 -5.70 -1.44 6.43
C ILE A 100 -4.60 -0.40 6.13
N ARG A 101 -3.59 -0.74 5.32
CA ARG A 101 -2.53 0.17 4.88
C ARG A 101 -3.07 1.48 4.29
N ARG A 102 -4.10 1.46 3.45
CA ARG A 102 -4.62 2.69 2.83
C ARG A 102 -5.21 3.63 3.90
N VAL A 103 -6.05 3.10 4.76
CA VAL A 103 -6.74 3.89 5.79
C VAL A 103 -5.74 4.41 6.82
N TRP A 104 -4.73 3.61 7.16
CA TRP A 104 -3.57 4.03 7.95
C TRP A 104 -2.79 5.18 7.29
N VAL A 105 -2.42 5.04 6.01
CA VAL A 105 -1.72 6.10 5.26
C VAL A 105 -2.53 7.39 5.18
N GLN A 106 -3.86 7.30 5.02
CA GLN A 106 -4.75 8.45 5.05
C GLN A 106 -4.77 9.14 6.43
N ALA A 107 -4.92 8.37 7.50
CA ALA A 107 -4.90 8.90 8.86
C ALA A 107 -3.55 9.57 9.20
N VAL A 108 -2.43 8.93 8.82
CA VAL A 108 -1.08 9.49 8.99
C VAL A 108 -0.90 10.76 8.16
N SER A 109 -1.38 10.78 6.91
CA SER A 109 -1.28 11.97 6.05
C SER A 109 -2.04 13.15 6.63
N LEU A 110 -3.22 12.91 7.21
CA LEU A 110 -3.98 13.94 7.92
C LEU A 110 -3.24 14.44 9.16
N ALA A 111 -2.71 13.53 9.99
CA ALA A 111 -1.96 13.87 11.20
C ALA A 111 -0.66 14.63 10.92
N LEU A 112 -0.14 14.56 9.69
CA LEU A 112 1.10 15.22 9.29
C LEU A 112 0.91 16.38 8.31
N ALA A 113 -0.34 16.75 8.00
CA ALA A 113 -0.65 17.80 7.02
C ALA A 113 0.03 19.15 7.36
N ASP A 114 0.09 19.49 8.65
CA ASP A 114 0.67 20.75 9.16
C ASP A 114 2.18 20.87 8.92
N PHE A 115 2.88 19.77 8.60
CA PHE A 115 4.29 19.83 8.23
C PHE A 115 4.49 20.30 6.79
N GLY A 116 3.46 20.27 5.94
CA GLY A 116 3.51 20.77 4.56
C GLY A 116 4.43 19.96 3.63
N LEU A 117 4.66 18.67 3.94
CA LEU A 117 5.57 17.81 3.20
C LEU A 117 4.82 16.67 2.48
N PRO A 118 5.26 16.24 1.29
CA PRO A 118 4.72 15.05 0.64
C PRO A 118 4.92 13.80 1.50
N ALA A 119 3.93 12.90 1.52
CA ALA A 119 3.97 11.67 2.32
C ALA A 119 5.20 10.78 2.03
N SER A 120 5.67 10.76 0.78
CA SER A 120 6.86 10.02 0.37
C SER A 120 8.16 10.61 0.95
N LEU A 121 8.25 11.94 1.07
CA LEU A 121 9.36 12.63 1.71
C LEU A 121 9.34 12.44 3.23
N ILE A 122 8.17 12.51 3.85
CA ILE A 122 7.98 12.22 5.27
C ILE A 122 8.48 10.80 5.58
N SER A 123 7.99 9.80 4.84
CA SER A 123 8.38 8.40 5.02
C SER A 123 9.89 8.22 4.82
N ALA A 124 10.47 8.77 3.75
CA ALA A 124 11.90 8.69 3.50
C ALA A 124 12.73 9.29 4.65
N LEU A 125 12.33 10.46 5.17
CA LEU A 125 13.06 11.15 6.23
C LEU A 125 12.96 10.41 7.57
N ILE A 126 11.77 9.92 7.93
CA ILE A 126 11.57 9.11 9.15
C ILE A 126 12.40 7.84 9.07
N LEU A 127 12.29 7.07 8.00
CA LEU A 127 12.99 5.80 7.84
C LEU A 127 14.51 6.01 7.83
N ALA A 128 15.02 6.95 7.02
CA ALA A 128 16.45 7.26 7.00
C ALA A 128 16.98 7.70 8.38
N SER A 129 16.18 8.40 9.19
CA SER A 129 16.60 8.87 10.51
C SER A 129 16.88 7.71 11.50
N ARG A 130 16.19 6.57 11.35
CA ARG A 130 16.33 5.37 12.20
C ARG A 130 17.66 4.66 12.01
N HIS A 131 18.35 4.90 10.89
CA HIS A 131 19.66 4.32 10.62
C HIS A 131 20.83 5.07 11.30
N GLY A 132 20.54 6.15 12.04
CA GLY A 132 21.57 6.89 12.78
C GLY A 132 22.62 7.48 11.84
N ASP A 133 23.89 7.48 12.26
CA ASP A 133 25.00 8.04 11.47
C ASP A 133 25.57 7.06 10.43
N LYS A 134 25.13 5.80 10.46
CA LYS A 134 25.52 4.81 9.44
C LYS A 134 24.92 5.14 8.07
N GLY A 135 23.80 5.84 8.06
CA GLY A 135 23.02 6.12 6.86
C GLY A 135 22.38 4.87 6.27
N VAL A 136 21.55 5.07 5.25
CA VAL A 136 20.82 4.00 4.55
C VAL A 136 21.15 4.04 3.06
N ARG A 137 21.28 2.87 2.41
CA ARG A 137 21.48 2.82 0.96
C ARG A 137 20.24 3.34 0.26
N GLN A 138 20.41 4.18 -0.76
CA GLN A 138 19.29 4.79 -1.49
C GLN A 138 18.29 3.75 -2.03
N ASN A 139 18.78 2.65 -2.61
CA ASN A 139 17.92 1.60 -3.16
C ASN A 139 17.12 0.88 -2.06
N ALA A 140 17.75 0.62 -0.92
CA ALA A 140 17.06 0.02 0.23
C ALA A 140 15.97 0.97 0.77
N LEU A 141 16.28 2.27 0.85
CA LEU A 141 15.29 3.28 1.23
C LEU A 141 14.14 3.37 0.21
N ALA A 142 14.42 3.25 -1.10
CA ALA A 142 13.40 3.28 -2.14
C ALA A 142 12.44 2.10 -2.01
N GLU A 143 12.97 0.90 -1.77
CA GLU A 143 12.20 -0.31 -1.52
C GLU A 143 11.34 -0.16 -0.26
N GLU A 144 11.91 0.32 0.84
CA GLU A 144 11.19 0.48 2.12
C GLU A 144 10.09 1.55 2.06
N VAL A 145 10.31 2.64 1.31
CA VAL A 145 9.29 3.67 1.06
C VAL A 145 8.24 3.19 0.05
N GLY A 146 8.56 2.20 -0.78
CA GLY A 146 7.70 1.68 -1.84
C GLY A 146 7.63 2.61 -3.06
N VAL A 147 8.74 3.25 -3.43
CA VAL A 147 8.85 4.11 -4.62
C VAL A 147 9.90 3.57 -5.57
N ASN A 148 9.70 3.78 -6.88
CA ASN A 148 10.70 3.41 -7.87
C ASN A 148 11.99 4.28 -7.72
N PRO A 149 13.15 3.81 -8.25
CA PRO A 149 14.42 4.50 -8.09
C PRO A 149 14.41 5.96 -8.58
N GLY A 150 13.73 6.26 -9.69
CA GLY A 150 13.63 7.63 -10.23
C GLY A 150 12.79 8.56 -9.35
N GLY A 151 11.71 8.04 -8.76
CA GLY A 151 10.90 8.74 -7.77
C GLY A 151 11.68 9.05 -6.49
N MET A 152 12.50 8.09 -6.03
CA MET A 152 13.38 8.30 -4.88
C MET A 152 14.38 9.43 -5.12
N VAL A 153 15.00 9.51 -6.31
CA VAL A 153 15.94 10.61 -6.63
C VAL A 153 15.29 11.97 -6.45
N ARG A 154 14.07 12.18 -6.98
CA ARG A 154 13.34 13.45 -6.84
C ARG A 154 13.03 13.81 -5.39
N ILE A 155 12.67 12.82 -4.57
CA ILE A 155 12.40 13.01 -3.14
C ILE A 155 13.69 13.45 -2.42
N LEU A 156 14.80 12.79 -2.72
CA LEU A 156 16.09 13.11 -2.11
C LEU A 156 16.62 14.47 -2.54
N ASP A 157 16.43 14.86 -3.81
CA ASP A 157 16.81 16.20 -4.29
C ASP A 157 16.08 17.31 -3.52
N GLN A 158 14.78 17.15 -3.29
CA GLN A 158 13.99 18.11 -2.49
C GLN A 158 14.46 18.15 -1.03
N ALA A 159 14.74 16.98 -0.44
CA ALA A 159 15.18 16.88 0.94
C ALA A 159 16.57 17.50 1.15
N GLU A 160 17.49 17.30 0.21
CA GLU A 160 18.83 17.85 0.21
C GLU A 160 18.82 19.37 0.01
N ALA A 161 18.01 19.87 -0.94
CA ALA A 161 17.79 21.32 -1.11
C ALA A 161 17.23 22.00 0.15
N ALA A 162 16.44 21.26 0.95
CA ALA A 162 15.89 21.74 2.22
C ALA A 162 16.85 21.57 3.43
N ASN A 163 18.07 21.06 3.20
CA ASN A 163 19.07 20.72 4.22
C ASN A 163 18.55 19.72 5.28
N LEU A 164 17.68 18.80 4.88
CA LEU A 164 17.13 17.76 5.76
C LEU A 164 18.00 16.50 5.77
N LEU A 165 18.66 16.21 4.66
CA LEU A 165 19.56 15.06 4.49
C LEU A 165 20.65 15.41 3.47
N GLU A 166 21.63 14.55 3.35
CA GLU A 166 22.65 14.62 2.31
C GLU A 166 22.97 13.22 1.76
N ARG A 167 23.45 13.18 0.51
CA ARG A 167 23.91 11.96 -0.14
C ARG A 167 25.43 11.85 -0.05
N ARG A 168 25.92 10.72 0.48
CA ARG A 168 27.34 10.40 0.56
C ARG A 168 27.67 9.15 -0.24
N ASP A 169 28.89 9.07 -0.78
CA ASP A 169 29.41 7.82 -1.34
C ASP A 169 29.52 6.77 -0.25
N SER A 170 29.14 5.53 -0.57
CA SER A 170 29.38 4.40 0.32
C SER A 170 30.90 4.19 0.48
N PRO A 171 31.41 3.93 1.69
CA PRO A 171 32.83 3.62 1.91
C PRO A 171 33.30 2.43 1.09
N ASP A 172 32.42 1.44 0.87
CA ASP A 172 32.74 0.18 0.20
C ASP A 172 32.69 0.26 -1.35
N ASP A 173 31.86 1.15 -1.89
CA ASP A 173 31.68 1.32 -3.35
C ASP A 173 31.09 2.70 -3.65
N ARG A 174 31.88 3.57 -4.28
CA ARG A 174 31.47 4.96 -4.62
C ARG A 174 30.30 5.03 -5.61
N ARG A 175 29.96 3.93 -6.28
CA ARG A 175 28.76 3.84 -7.14
C ARG A 175 27.48 3.75 -6.31
N ILE A 176 27.57 3.39 -5.04
CA ILE A 176 26.45 3.30 -4.12
C ILE A 176 26.34 4.61 -3.34
N LYS A 177 25.13 5.19 -3.34
CA LYS A 177 24.81 6.36 -2.52
C LYS A 177 24.16 5.94 -1.21
N THR A 178 24.61 6.55 -0.13
CA THR A 178 24.06 6.43 1.22
C THR A 178 23.43 7.75 1.64
N ILE A 179 22.29 7.68 2.31
CA ILE A 179 21.49 8.82 2.74
C ILE A 179 21.77 9.06 4.22
N HIS A 180 22.21 10.27 4.56
CA HIS A 180 22.55 10.68 5.91
C HIS A 180 21.65 11.84 6.32
N VAL A 181 20.87 11.65 7.39
CA VAL A 181 19.93 12.67 7.85
C VAL A 181 20.68 13.75 8.64
N MET A 182 20.50 15.00 8.24
CA MET A 182 21.12 16.17 8.87
C MET A 182 20.42 16.53 10.18
N PRO A 183 21.04 17.30 11.09
CA PRO A 183 20.43 17.68 12.38
C PRO A 183 19.00 18.24 12.24
N LYS A 184 18.79 19.16 11.28
CA LYS A 184 17.45 19.71 10.97
C LYS A 184 16.45 18.62 10.55
N GLY A 185 16.88 17.67 9.73
CA GLY A 185 16.06 16.53 9.33
C GLY A 185 15.75 15.57 10.47
N ARG A 186 16.70 15.34 11.38
CA ARG A 186 16.50 14.49 12.57
C ARG A 186 15.46 15.11 13.51
N ASP A 187 15.56 16.41 13.77
CA ASP A 187 14.58 17.12 14.61
C ASP A 187 13.17 17.09 14.00
N LEU A 188 13.08 17.28 12.69
CA LEU A 188 11.82 17.21 11.96
C LEU A 188 11.25 15.79 11.98
N ALA A 189 12.06 14.76 11.70
CA ALA A 189 11.66 13.35 11.79
C ALA A 189 11.12 13.02 13.18
N LYS A 190 11.80 13.45 14.25
CA LYS A 190 11.34 13.24 15.63
C LYS A 190 9.98 13.90 15.92
N LYS A 191 9.72 15.08 15.36
CA LYS A 191 8.40 15.74 15.49
C LYS A 191 7.30 14.96 14.77
N MET A 192 7.58 14.51 13.54
CA MET A 192 6.63 13.71 12.75
C MET A 192 6.36 12.34 13.38
N GLU A 193 7.40 11.64 13.86
CA GLU A 193 7.24 10.37 14.58
C GLU A 193 6.35 10.52 15.82
N LYS A 194 6.55 11.59 16.61
CA LYS A 194 5.68 11.87 17.76
C LYS A 194 4.22 12.08 17.37
N ALA A 195 3.94 12.74 16.23
CA ALA A 195 2.58 12.92 15.74
C ALA A 195 1.96 11.57 15.33
N VAL A 196 2.73 10.70 14.65
CA VAL A 196 2.28 9.35 14.30
C VAL A 196 2.07 8.47 15.54
N THR A 197 2.92 8.58 16.56
CA THR A 197 2.73 7.88 17.84
C THR A 197 1.45 8.32 18.52
N ARG A 198 1.18 9.62 18.60
CA ARG A 198 -0.08 10.12 19.18
C ARG A 198 -1.30 9.59 18.43
N LEU A 199 -1.30 9.63 17.11
CA LEU A 199 -2.38 9.05 16.30
C LEU A 199 -2.57 7.56 16.61
N ARG A 200 -1.48 6.80 16.74
CA ARG A 200 -1.55 5.38 17.11
C ARG A 200 -2.15 5.19 18.50
N ASP A 201 -1.73 6.00 19.47
CA ASP A 201 -2.23 5.93 20.85
C ASP A 201 -3.72 6.30 20.92
N ASP A 202 -4.16 7.31 20.15
CA ASP A 202 -5.57 7.70 20.07
C ASP A 202 -6.45 6.61 19.43
N LEU A 203 -5.91 5.84 18.48
CA LEU A 203 -6.65 4.80 17.75
C LEU A 203 -6.61 3.42 18.43
N LEU A 204 -5.59 3.13 19.22
CA LEU A 204 -5.34 1.79 19.79
C LEU A 204 -5.16 1.79 21.31
N GLY A 205 -5.20 2.95 21.97
CA GLY A 205 -4.81 3.10 23.38
C GLY A 205 -5.78 2.45 24.38
N ASP A 206 -7.00 2.13 23.96
CA ASP A 206 -8.00 1.39 24.74
C ASP A 206 -7.87 -0.14 24.58
N LEU A 207 -7.01 -0.61 23.68
CA LEU A 207 -6.77 -2.04 23.47
C LEU A 207 -5.76 -2.59 24.50
N PRO A 208 -5.99 -3.81 25.02
CA PRO A 208 -5.00 -4.50 25.83
C PRO A 208 -3.67 -4.68 25.08
N SER A 209 -2.55 -4.34 25.73
CA SER A 209 -1.23 -4.46 25.10
C SER A 209 -0.92 -5.90 24.65
N GLN A 210 -1.48 -6.90 25.34
CA GLN A 210 -1.37 -8.32 25.00
C GLN A 210 -2.01 -8.65 23.63
N ASP A 211 -3.12 -7.99 23.28
CA ASP A 211 -3.80 -8.21 22.00
C ASP A 211 -2.98 -7.63 20.85
N ILE A 212 -2.39 -6.44 21.07
CA ILE A 212 -1.49 -5.79 20.11
C ILE A 212 -0.24 -6.65 19.91
N GLU A 213 0.38 -7.13 20.99
CA GLU A 213 1.57 -7.99 20.95
C GLU A 213 1.27 -9.32 20.23
N THR A 214 0.17 -9.97 20.58
CA THR A 214 -0.25 -11.25 19.98
C THR A 214 -0.54 -11.10 18.50
N THR A 215 -1.26 -10.04 18.10
CA THR A 215 -1.57 -9.75 16.70
C THR A 215 -0.29 -9.47 15.91
N THR A 216 0.58 -8.60 16.42
CA THR A 216 1.86 -8.26 15.78
C THR A 216 2.74 -9.49 15.57
N ARG A 217 2.88 -10.33 16.61
CA ARG A 217 3.66 -11.57 16.55
C ARG A 217 3.10 -12.54 15.51
N THR A 218 1.79 -12.71 15.48
CA THR A 218 1.12 -13.62 14.54
C THR A 218 1.31 -13.17 13.09
N LEU A 219 1.13 -11.88 12.81
CA LEU A 219 1.32 -11.33 11.46
C LEU A 219 2.76 -11.46 10.97
N ARG A 220 3.77 -11.17 11.82
CA ARG A 220 5.19 -11.34 11.47
C ARG A 220 5.53 -12.80 11.15
N LEU A 221 5.12 -13.72 12.00
CA LEU A 221 5.36 -15.16 11.77
C LEU A 221 4.70 -15.64 10.48
N PHE A 222 3.53 -15.09 10.14
CA PHE A 222 2.85 -15.42 8.89
C PHE A 222 3.62 -14.87 7.68
N GLU A 223 4.07 -13.62 7.72
CA GLU A 223 4.90 -13.00 6.66
C GLU A 223 6.21 -13.77 6.44
N GLU A 224 6.92 -14.13 7.52
CA GLU A 224 8.15 -14.93 7.45
C GLU A 224 7.91 -16.28 6.77
N ARG A 225 6.84 -16.98 7.14
CA ARG A 225 6.48 -18.27 6.55
C ARG A 225 6.10 -18.16 5.07
N ILE A 226 5.38 -17.11 4.69
CA ILE A 226 5.09 -16.81 3.28
C ILE A 226 6.41 -16.57 2.53
N GLY A 227 7.31 -15.76 3.08
CA GLY A 227 8.62 -15.49 2.48
C GLY A 227 9.44 -16.77 2.26
N GLN A 228 9.50 -17.65 3.25
CA GLN A 228 10.16 -18.96 3.15
C GLN A 228 9.53 -19.84 2.07
N PHE A 229 8.20 -19.91 2.03
CA PHE A 229 7.47 -20.67 1.02
C PHE A 229 7.76 -20.16 -0.41
N LEU A 230 7.70 -18.84 -0.62
CA LEU A 230 7.99 -18.24 -1.92
C LEU A 230 9.43 -18.45 -2.36
N GLN A 231 10.39 -18.41 -1.44
CA GLN A 231 11.80 -18.71 -1.73
C GLN A 231 11.99 -20.16 -2.16
N GLN A 232 11.40 -21.12 -1.44
CA GLN A 232 11.44 -22.55 -1.77
C GLN A 232 10.80 -22.84 -3.14
N ALA A 233 9.66 -22.21 -3.45
CA ALA A 233 8.99 -22.36 -4.73
C ALA A 233 9.82 -21.82 -5.91
N ARG A 234 10.68 -20.82 -5.67
CA ARG A 234 11.58 -20.24 -6.69
C ARG A 234 12.88 -21.02 -6.86
N THR A 235 13.40 -21.66 -5.83
CA THR A 235 14.64 -22.46 -5.89
C THR A 235 14.41 -23.92 -6.30
N GLY A 236 13.17 -24.40 -6.26
CA GLY A 236 12.77 -25.74 -6.72
C GLY A 236 12.42 -25.86 -8.21
N ARG A 237 12.74 -24.86 -9.04
CA ARG A 237 12.66 -24.90 -10.51
C ARG A 237 14.04 -24.89 -11.13
#